data_AF-A0A392N3B7-F1
#
_entry.id   AF-A0A392N3B7-F1
#
_cell.length_a   1.000
_cell.length_b   1.000
_cell.length_c   1.000
_cell.angle_alpha   90.00
_cell.angle_beta   90.00
_cell.angle_gamma   90.00
#
_symmetry.space_group_name_H-M   'P 1'
#
loop_
_entity.id
_entity.type
_entity.pdbx_description
1 polymer ?
#
loop_
_entity_poly.entity_id
_entity_poly.type
_entity_poly.pdbx_seq_one_letter_code
_entity_poly.pdbx_strand_id
1 'polypeptide(L)'
;MGLEHIIQQRLQWFQNIKELILDICCTENVINAGKAAVLLWNLWQNRNNCVWNNNKLSARQIGMKAGQMWDDWAMVQGLIEEQNYTVMQQNTTVMQQHTAAPII
;
A
#
# COMPACT_ATOMS: atom_id res chain seq x y z
N MET A 1 4.20 0.28 -5.98
CA MET A 1 4.02 -1.17 -5.77
C MET A 1 2.66 -1.44 -5.13
N GLY A 2 1.96 -2.47 -5.62
CA GLY A 2 0.64 -2.89 -5.14
C GLY A 2 0.71 -3.90 -3.98
N LEU A 3 -0.44 -4.35 -3.49
CA LEU A 3 -0.55 -5.29 -2.36
C LEU A 3 -0.33 -6.77 -2.75
N GLU A 4 -0.13 -7.08 -4.04
CA GLU A 4 -0.05 -8.45 -4.55
C GLU A 4 1.02 -9.28 -3.82
N HIS A 5 2.25 -8.78 -3.76
CA HIS A 5 3.36 -9.50 -3.14
C HIS A 5 3.10 -9.81 -1.66
N ILE A 6 2.54 -8.83 -0.93
CA ILE A 6 2.19 -8.94 0.49
C ILE A 6 1.13 -10.02 0.71
N ILE A 7 0.10 -10.04 -0.15
CA ILE A 7 -1.01 -10.99 -0.05
C ILE A 7 -0.54 -12.38 -0.47
N GLN A 8 0.16 -12.52 -1.59
CA GLN A 8 0.62 -13.82 -2.11
C GLN A 8 1.53 -14.53 -1.12
N GLN A 9 2.45 -13.81 -0.47
CA GLN A 9 3.34 -14.37 0.53
C GLN A 9 2.59 -15.03 1.69
N ARG A 10 1.44 -14.49 2.08
CA ARG A 10 0.67 -14.93 3.25
C ARG A 10 -0.49 -15.86 2.90
N LEU A 11 -0.97 -15.86 1.65
CA LEU A 11 -2.15 -16.60 1.22
C LEU A 11 -2.08 -18.11 1.50
N GLN A 12 -0.88 -18.69 1.46
CA GLN A 12 -0.66 -20.12 1.73
C GLN A 12 -0.64 -20.47 3.23
N TRP A 13 -0.36 -19.49 4.09
CA TRP A 13 -0.16 -19.68 5.53
C TRP A 13 -1.44 -19.46 6.34
N PHE A 14 -2.39 -18.69 5.80
CA PHE A 14 -3.66 -18.40 6.46
C PHE A 14 -4.79 -19.20 5.83
N GLN A 15 -5.52 -19.94 6.66
CA GLN A 15 -6.77 -20.61 6.27
C GLN A 15 -7.99 -19.67 6.35
N ASN A 16 -7.81 -18.50 6.98
CA ASN A 16 -8.87 -17.53 7.23
C ASN A 16 -8.49 -16.14 6.72
N ILE A 17 -9.33 -15.56 5.87
CA ILE A 17 -9.15 -14.21 5.31
C ILE A 17 -9.14 -13.14 6.40
N LYS A 18 -9.92 -13.29 7.49
CA LYS A 18 -9.93 -12.36 8.61
C LYS A 18 -8.57 -12.29 9.29
N GLU A 19 -7.95 -13.46 9.53
CA GLU A 19 -6.63 -13.54 10.17
C GLU A 19 -5.55 -12.99 9.26
N LEU A 20 -5.61 -13.28 7.96
CA LEU A 20 -4.74 -12.69 6.95
C LEU A 20 -4.81 -11.16 6.95
N ILE A 21 -6.03 -10.60 6.95
CA ILE A 21 -6.24 -9.14 6.98
C ILE A 21 -5.66 -8.54 8.26
N LEU A 22 -5.93 -9.18 9.41
CA LEU A 22 -5.44 -8.70 10.69
C LEU A 22 -3.90 -8.72 10.74
N ASP A 23 -3.28 -9.79 10.26
CA ASP A 23 -1.82 -9.91 10.18
C ASP A 23 -1.20 -8.82 9.31
N ILE A 24 -1.77 -8.56 8.12
CA ILE A 24 -1.33 -7.48 7.24
C ILE A 24 -1.41 -6.13 7.97
N CYS A 25 -2.52 -5.83 8.64
CA CYS A 25 -2.68 -4.57 9.36
C CYS A 25 -1.74 -4.44 10.58
N CYS A 26 -1.33 -5.55 11.19
CA CYS A 26 -0.48 -5.54 12.38
C CYS A 26 1.03 -5.59 12.07
N THR A 27 1.43 -6.20 10.96
CA THR A 27 2.85 -6.49 10.66
C THR A 27 3.44 -5.62 9.55
N GLU A 28 2.60 -5.07 8.67
CA GLU A 28 3.06 -4.19 7.61
C GLU A 28 3.28 -2.75 8.09
N ASN A 29 4.07 -1.99 7.33
CA ASN A 29 4.22 -0.56 7.57
C ASN A 29 2.91 0.22 7.32
N VAL A 30 2.86 1.46 7.79
CA VAL A 30 1.69 2.35 7.68
C VAL A 30 1.19 2.50 6.24
N ILE A 31 2.09 2.48 5.25
CA ILE A 31 1.72 2.65 3.83
C ILE A 31 0.98 1.41 3.32
N ASN A 32 1.52 0.23 3.59
CA ASN A 32 0.95 -1.03 3.14
C ASN A 32 -0.34 -1.37 3.91
N ALA A 33 -0.35 -1.19 5.23
CA ALA A 33 -1.53 -1.36 6.07
C ALA A 33 -2.65 -0.39 5.65
N GLY A 34 -2.31 0.87 5.39
CA GLY A 34 -3.27 1.88 4.93
C GLY A 34 -3.86 1.57 3.54
N LYS A 35 -3.04 1.14 2.58
CA LYS A 35 -3.51 0.63 1.28
C LYS A 35 -4.47 -0.54 1.43
N ALA A 36 -4.16 -1.49 2.32
CA ALA A 36 -5.03 -2.64 2.59
C ALA A 36 -6.37 -2.20 3.20
N ALA A 37 -6.34 -1.28 4.17
CA ALA A 37 -7.53 -0.73 4.79
C ALA A 37 -8.46 -0.02 3.78
N VAL A 38 -7.90 0.84 2.91
CA VAL A 38 -8.67 1.55 1.87
C VAL A 38 -9.24 0.58 0.83
N LEU A 39 -8.52 -0.48 0.48
CA LEU A 39 -9.03 -1.52 -0.42
C LEU A 39 -10.21 -2.28 0.20
N LEU A 40 -10.11 -2.69 1.46
CA LEU A 40 -11.19 -3.36 2.19
C LEU A 40 -12.42 -2.47 2.32
N TRP A 41 -12.22 -1.19 2.62
CA TRP A 41 -13.29 -0.20 2.65
C TRP A 41 -14.01 -0.10 1.31
N ASN A 42 -13.27 -0.01 0.19
CA ASN A 42 -13.86 0.08 -1.14
C ASN A 42 -14.58 -1.22 -1.56
N LEU A 43 -14.09 -2.39 -1.15
CA LEU A 43 -14.78 -3.67 -1.35
C LEU A 43 -16.11 -3.72 -0.59
N TRP A 44 -16.11 -3.28 0.68
CA TRP A 44 -17.32 -3.19 1.49
C TRP A 44 -18.34 -2.21 0.89
N GLN A 45 -17.89 -1.02 0.50
CA GLN A 45 -18.73 -0.03 -0.18
C GLN A 45 -19.34 -0.57 -1.48
N ASN A 46 -18.55 -1.25 -2.31
CA ASN A 46 -19.05 -1.84 -3.55
C ASN A 46 -20.07 -2.96 -3.30
N ARG A 47 -19.88 -3.77 -2.25
CA ARG A 47 -20.86 -4.78 -1.84
C ARG A 47 -22.18 -4.12 -1.42
N ASN A 48 -22.12 -3.05 -0.63
CA ASN A 48 -23.32 -2.31 -0.24
C ASN A 48 -24.02 -1.66 -1.45
N ASN A 49 -23.27 -1.06 -2.36
CA ASN A 49 -23.83 -0.46 -3.56
C ASN A 49 -24.53 -1.49 -4.46
N CYS A 50 -24.01 -2.72 -4.51
CA CYS A 50 -24.65 -3.83 -5.22
C CYS A 50 -25.98 -4.23 -4.54
N VAL A 51 -26.01 -4.27 -3.21
CA VAL A 51 -27.21 -4.64 -2.43
C VAL A 51 -28.30 -3.58 -2.54
N TRP A 52 -27.93 -2.30 -2.38
CA TRP A 52 -28.91 -1.21 -2.27
C TRP A 52 -29.27 -0.56 -3.60
N ASN A 53 -28.34 -0.55 -4.57
CA ASN A 53 -28.50 0.20 -5.82
C ASN A 53 -28.35 -0.67 -7.09
N ASN A 54 -28.18 -2.00 -6.95
CA ASN A 54 -27.89 -2.93 -8.04
C ASN A 54 -26.72 -2.49 -8.94
N ASN A 55 -25.78 -1.74 -8.38
CA ASN A 55 -24.64 -1.19 -9.09
C ASN A 55 -23.34 -1.76 -8.52
N LYS A 56 -22.54 -2.40 -9.37
CA LYS A 56 -21.32 -3.11 -8.98
C LYS A 56 -20.17 -2.73 -9.91
N LEU A 57 -19.11 -2.21 -9.32
CA LEU A 57 -17.84 -1.98 -10.00
C LEU A 57 -17.08 -3.29 -10.20
N SER A 58 -16.31 -3.36 -11.28
CA SER A 58 -15.34 -4.43 -11.52
C SER A 58 -14.19 -4.38 -10.52
N ALA A 59 -13.53 -5.52 -10.28
CA ALA A 59 -12.37 -5.59 -9.37
C ALA A 59 -11.27 -4.58 -9.72
N ARG A 60 -11.00 -4.37 -11.03
CA ARG A 60 -10.04 -3.37 -11.50
C ARG A 60 -10.47 -1.94 -11.13
N GLN A 61 -11.75 -1.59 -11.32
CA GLN A 61 -12.26 -0.26 -10.94
C GLN A 61 -12.18 -0.02 -9.43
N ILE A 62 -12.47 -1.04 -8.62
CA ILE A 62 -12.32 -0.96 -7.15
C ILE A 62 -10.86 -0.74 -6.79
N GLY A 63 -9.93 -1.49 -7.39
CA GLY A 63 -8.49 -1.35 -7.15
C GLY A 63 -7.97 0.03 -7.54
N MET A 64 -8.36 0.56 -8.69
CA MET A 64 -7.99 1.91 -9.13
C MET A 64 -8.55 2.99 -8.19
N LYS A 65 -9.82 2.89 -7.81
CA LYS A 65 -10.46 3.81 -6.87
C LYS A 65 -9.77 3.77 -5.50
N ALA A 66 -9.46 2.59 -4.98
CA ALA A 66 -8.76 2.43 -3.71
C ALA A 66 -7.34 3.01 -3.75
N GLY A 67 -6.61 2.79 -4.84
CA GLY A 67 -5.28 3.38 -5.06
C GLY A 67 -5.33 4.90 -5.03
N GLN A 68 -6.23 5.51 -5.81
CA GLN A 68 -6.40 6.96 -5.83
C GLN A 68 -6.78 7.53 -4.47
N MET A 69 -7.75 6.92 -3.78
CA MET A 69 -8.15 7.37 -2.43
C MET A 69 -7.01 7.28 -1.41
N TRP A 70 -6.16 6.25 -1.52
CA TRP A 70 -4.98 6.14 -0.66
C TRP A 70 -3.94 7.22 -1.00
N ASP A 71 -3.65 7.44 -2.28
CA ASP A 71 -2.66 8.43 -2.72
C ASP A 71 -3.08 9.85 -2.30
N ASP A 72 -4.36 10.20 -2.48
CA ASP A 72 -4.93 11.48 -2.03
C ASP A 72 -4.79 11.65 -0.51
N TRP A 73 -5.12 10.62 0.26
CA TRP A 73 -5.01 10.66 1.72
C TRP A 73 -3.56 10.76 2.19
N ALA A 74 -2.67 9.94 1.64
CA ALA A 74 -1.27 9.89 2.02
C ALA A 74 -0.53 11.19 1.66
N MET A 75 -0.93 11.85 0.56
CA MET A 75 -0.46 13.20 0.21
C MET A 75 -0.86 14.22 1.29
N VAL A 76 -2.14 14.25 1.69
CA VAL A 76 -2.62 15.16 2.75
C VAL A 76 -1.93 14.90 4.09
N GLN A 77 -1.54 13.65 4.36
CA GLN A 77 -0.81 13.27 5.57
C GLN A 77 0.71 13.50 5.49
N GLY A 78 1.25 13.97 4.36
CA GLY A 78 2.70 14.16 4.17
C GLY A 78 3.51 12.86 4.04
N LEU A 79 2.86 11.70 3.97
CA LEU A 79 3.51 10.38 3.95
C LEU A 79 4.23 10.09 2.63
N ILE A 80 3.84 10.78 1.55
CA ILE A 80 4.46 10.66 0.23
C ILE A 80 5.63 11.64 0.07
N GLU A 81 5.66 12.74 0.84
CA GLU A 81 6.79 13.67 0.84
C GLU A 81 8.01 13.06 1.55
N GLU A 82 7.83 12.38 2.69
CA GLU A 82 8.92 11.74 3.45
C GLU A 82 9.68 10.65 2.65
N GLN A 83 9.03 9.94 1.74
CA GLN A 83 9.69 8.93 0.89
C GLN A 83 10.67 9.56 -0.12
N ASN A 84 10.37 10.75 -0.65
CA ASN A 84 11.26 11.44 -1.56
C ASN A 84 12.49 12.01 -0.83
N TYR A 85 12.32 12.51 0.41
CA TYR A 85 13.44 13.00 1.22
C TYR A 85 14.39 11.88 1.66
N THR A 86 13.88 10.71 2.04
CA THR A 86 14.73 9.56 2.43
C THR A 86 15.49 8.96 1.25
N VAL A 87 14.87 8.88 0.07
CA VAL A 87 15.56 8.43 -1.17
C VAL A 87 16.61 9.45 -1.62
N MET A 88 16.34 10.75 -1.52
CA MET A 88 17.36 11.77 -1.79
C MET A 88 18.54 11.69 -0.80
N GLN A 89 18.29 11.52 0.51
CA GLN A 89 19.37 11.34 1.48
C GLN A 89 20.22 10.09 1.20
N GLN A 90 19.59 8.94 0.94
CA GLN A 90 20.34 7.71 0.60
C GLN A 90 21.20 7.89 -0.65
N ASN A 91 20.66 8.48 -1.72
CA ASN A 91 21.45 8.73 -2.94
C ASN A 91 22.61 9.71 -2.69
N THR A 92 22.43 10.71 -1.83
CA THR A 92 23.49 11.66 -1.48
C THR A 92 24.60 10.99 -0.66
N THR A 93 24.25 10.14 0.31
CA THR A 93 25.22 9.40 1.13
C THR A 93 25.98 8.35 0.30
N VAL A 94 25.31 7.67 -0.63
CA VAL A 94 25.95 6.69 -1.52
C VAL A 94 26.87 7.36 -2.54
N MET A 95 26.54 8.55 -3.06
CA MET A 95 27.48 9.32 -3.88
C MET A 95 28.72 9.75 -3.09
N GLN A 96 28.55 10.20 -1.84
CA GLN A 96 29.69 10.61 -1.00
C GLN A 96 30.65 9.45 -0.70
N GLN A 97 30.14 8.23 -0.46
CA GLN A 97 30.98 7.04 -0.28
C GLN A 97 31.78 6.67 -1.54
N HIS A 98 31.19 6.78 -2.74
CA HIS A 98 31.90 6.51 -3.99
C HIS A 98 33.00 7.55 -4.27
N THR A 99 32.81 8.82 -3.89
CA THR A 99 33.83 9.87 -4.08
C THR A 99 34.95 9.84 -3.02
N ALA A 100 34.75 9.12 -1.92
CA ALA A 100 35.72 9.03 -0.82
C ALA A 100 36.55 7.73 -0.81
N ALA A 101 36.31 6.81 -1.75
CA ALA A 101 37.16 5.63 -1.91
C ALA A 101 38.56 6.08 -2.38
N PRO A 102 39.63 5.86 -1.60
CA PRO A 102 40.97 6.19 -2.07
C PRO A 102 41.32 5.27 -3.23
N ILE A 103 41.74 5.87 -4.34
CA ILE A 103 42.40 5.17 -5.44
C ILE A 103 43.70 4.62 -4.84
N ILE A 104 43.74 3.31 -4.56
CA ILE A 104 44.98 2.56 -4.29
C ILE A 104 45.54 2.11 -5.63
#